data_AF-P45939-F1
#
_entry.id   AF-P45939-F1
#
_cell.length_a   1.000
_cell.length_b   1.000
_cell.length_c   1.000
_cell.angle_alpha   90.00
_cell.angle_beta   90.00
_cell.angle_gamma   90.00
#
_symmetry.space_group_name_H-M   'P 1'
#
loop_
_entity.id
_entity.type
_entity.pdbx_description
1 polymer ?
#
loop_
_entity_poly.entity_id
_entity_poly.type
_entity_poly.pdbx_seq_one_letter_code
_entity_poly.pdbx_strand_id
1 'polypeptide(L)'
;MNIGEAILFKYPTADPTKDFIVQNNGDGTPSYIAEWNIRAPIPTEAELKTWWEELQSTSAYEPPVQVDLLARELSQEKLARKQLEELNQTLGSELSKIKLQLLTLQGGQGS
;
A
#
# COMPACT_ATOMS: atom_id res chain seq x y z
N MET A 1 19.53 -18.35 -2.56
CA MET A 1 18.91 -18.11 -1.23
C MET A 1 19.62 -16.94 -0.60
N ASN A 2 18.89 -15.96 -0.08
CA ASN A 2 19.49 -14.88 0.70
C ASN A 2 19.43 -15.24 2.19
N ILE A 3 20.58 -15.60 2.77
CA ILE A 3 20.68 -16.02 4.18
C ILE A 3 20.22 -14.90 5.12
N GLY A 4 20.58 -13.65 4.83
CA GLY A 4 20.21 -12.52 5.67
C GLY A 4 18.70 -12.32 5.74
N GLU A 5 18.02 -12.39 4.60
CA GLU A 5 16.56 -12.31 4.54
C GLU A 5 15.88 -13.51 5.22
N ALA A 6 16.42 -14.72 5.07
CA ALA A 6 15.90 -15.91 5.76
C ALA A 6 16.04 -15.78 7.30
N ILE A 7 17.16 -15.24 7.79
CA ILE A 7 17.35 -14.96 9.22
C ILE A 7 16.38 -13.87 9.68
N LEU A 8 16.21 -12.79 8.92
CA LEU A 8 15.28 -11.70 9.26
C LEU A 8 13.82 -12.15 9.22
N PHE A 9 13.46 -13.09 8.35
CA PHE A 9 12.13 -13.71 8.38
C PHE A 9 11.86 -14.39 9.73
N LYS A 10 12.85 -15.13 10.26
CA LYS A 10 12.71 -15.82 11.55
C LYS A 10 12.89 -14.89 12.77
N TYR A 11 13.78 -13.90 12.65
CA TYR A 11 14.16 -12.95 13.68
C TYR A 11 13.98 -11.51 13.16
N PRO A 12 12.73 -11.02 13.01
CA PRO A 12 12.44 -9.74 12.36
C PRO A 12 12.97 -8.52 13.11
N THR A 13 13.35 -8.67 14.38
CA THR A 13 13.94 -7.61 15.21
C THR A 13 15.46 -7.65 15.24
N ALA A 14 16.11 -8.62 14.58
CA ALA A 14 17.56 -8.72 14.56
C ALA A 14 18.18 -7.65 13.66
N ASP A 15 19.30 -7.08 14.09
CA ASP A 15 20.12 -6.15 13.32
C ASP A 15 21.18 -6.94 12.53
N PRO A 16 21.12 -6.97 11.18
CA PRO A 16 22.06 -7.72 10.33
C PRO A 16 23.48 -7.10 10.30
N THR A 17 23.73 -6.05 11.09
CA THR A 17 25.06 -5.44 11.28
C THR A 17 25.65 -5.69 12.66
N LYS A 18 24.89 -6.29 13.58
CA LYS A 18 25.31 -6.53 14.98
C LYS A 18 24.97 -7.92 15.47
N ASP A 19 23.74 -8.36 15.21
CA ASP A 19 23.21 -9.61 15.75
C ASP A 19 23.65 -10.82 14.92
N PHE A 20 23.94 -10.62 13.64
CA PHE A 20 24.58 -11.62 12.79
C PHE A 20 25.27 -10.91 11.62
N ILE A 21 26.33 -11.51 11.07
CA ILE A 21 27.00 -11.02 9.87
C ILE A 21 26.97 -12.12 8.82
N VAL A 22 26.45 -11.81 7.64
CA VAL A 22 26.50 -12.70 6.47
C VAL A 22 27.65 -12.26 5.56
N GLN A 23 28.61 -13.14 5.36
CA GLN A 23 29.71 -12.90 4.43
C GLN A 23 29.34 -13.47 3.06
N ASN A 24 29.55 -12.65 2.02
CA ASN A 24 29.53 -13.08 0.63
C ASN A 24 30.88 -12.73 0.03
N ASN A 25 31.61 -13.74 -0.47
CA ASN A 25 32.95 -13.53 -1.01
C ASN A 25 32.94 -13.01 -2.46
N GLY A 26 31.78 -12.97 -3.12
CA GLY A 26 31.65 -12.43 -4.49
C GLY A 26 32.36 -13.25 -5.57
N ASP A 27 32.95 -14.39 -5.23
CA ASP A 27 33.67 -15.33 -6.11
C ASP A 27 32.78 -16.47 -6.63
N GLY A 28 31.46 -16.38 -6.38
CA GLY A 28 30.50 -17.44 -6.66
C GLY A 28 30.37 -18.48 -5.55
N THR A 29 31.12 -18.37 -4.45
CA THR A 29 30.88 -19.21 -3.27
C THR A 29 29.56 -18.82 -2.58
N PRO A 30 28.84 -19.80 -2.00
CA PRO A 30 27.63 -19.52 -1.23
C PRO A 30 27.94 -18.56 -0.08
N SER A 31 27.07 -17.58 0.14
CA SER A 31 27.15 -16.75 1.34
C SER A 31 27.03 -17.63 2.59
N TYR A 32 27.64 -17.21 3.69
CA TYR A 32 27.61 -17.95 4.96
C TYR A 32 27.52 -16.98 6.15
N ILE A 33 27.12 -17.50 7.31
CA ILE A 33 27.06 -16.74 8.56
C ILE A 33 28.50 -16.66 9.12
N ALA A 34 29.09 -15.47 9.09
CA ALA A 34 30.42 -15.22 9.63
C ALA A 34 30.39 -14.92 11.14
N GLU A 35 29.36 -14.21 11.61
CA GLU A 35 29.15 -13.95 13.03
C GLU A 35 27.70 -14.21 13.42
N TRP A 36 27.50 -14.72 14.65
CA TRP A 36 26.19 -15.03 15.21
C TRP A 36 26.14 -14.63 16.69
N ASN A 37 25.47 -13.51 16.96
CA ASN A 37 25.31 -12.92 18.29
C ASN A 37 23.87 -13.03 18.82
N ILE A 38 22.97 -13.68 18.09
CA ILE A 38 21.63 -14.01 18.56
C ILE A 38 21.71 -15.13 19.60
N ARG A 39 20.98 -14.99 20.72
CA ARG A 39 20.86 -16.03 21.78
C ARG A 39 20.00 -17.22 21.35
N ALA A 40 20.34 -17.80 20.21
CA ALA A 40 19.72 -18.99 19.63
C ALA A 40 20.81 -19.85 18.97
N PRO A 41 20.55 -21.14 18.70
CA PRO A 41 21.47 -21.97 17.90
C PRO A 41 21.73 -21.34 16.52
N ILE A 42 22.95 -21.51 15.99
CA ILE A 42 23.27 -21.13 14.62
C ILE A 42 22.43 -22.03 13.70
N PRO A 43 21.63 -21.46 12.79
CA PRO A 43 20.77 -22.25 11.92
C PRO A 43 21.58 -23.10 10.94
N THR A 44 21.09 -24.30 10.68
CA THR A 44 21.58 -25.19 9.65
C THR A 44 21.17 -24.71 8.26
N GLU A 45 21.85 -25.18 7.21
CA GLU A 45 21.49 -24.87 5.83
C GLU A 45 20.05 -25.29 5.49
N ALA A 46 19.59 -26.42 6.05
CA ALA A 46 18.22 -26.89 5.88
C ALA A 46 17.20 -25.91 6.49
N GLU A 47 17.45 -25.41 7.70
CA GLU A 47 16.57 -24.42 8.34
C GLU A 47 16.55 -23.10 7.57
N LEU A 48 17.71 -22.61 7.12
CA LEU A 48 17.80 -21.41 6.29
C LEU A 48 16.99 -21.58 4.99
N LYS A 49 17.06 -22.76 4.37
CA LYS A 49 16.30 -23.07 3.16
C LYS A 49 14.79 -23.10 3.42
N THR A 50 14.35 -23.72 4.53
CA THR A 50 12.95 -23.72 4.93
C THR A 50 12.44 -22.29 5.17
N TRP A 51 13.18 -21.47 5.91
CA TRP A 51 12.79 -20.07 6.14
C TRP A 51 12.78 -19.24 4.85
N TRP A 52 13.70 -19.50 3.93
CA TRP A 52 13.70 -18.87 2.61
C TRP A 52 12.48 -19.29 1.77
N GLU A 53 12.13 -20.57 1.75
CA GLU A 53 10.94 -21.07 1.03
C GLU A 53 9.63 -20.54 1.64
N GLU A 54 9.56 -20.46 2.97
CA GLU A 54 8.43 -19.84 3.67
C GLU A 54 8.35 -18.34 3.39
N LEU A 55 9.47 -17.61 3.43
CA LEU A 55 9.52 -16.19 3.07
C LEU A 55 9.02 -15.96 1.64
N GLN A 56 9.46 -16.79 0.69
CA GLN A 56 9.03 -16.69 -0.71
C GLN A 56 7.57 -17.07 -0.90
N SER A 57 7.07 -18.02 -0.12
CA SER A 57 5.64 -18.37 -0.11
C SER A 57 4.79 -17.27 0.54
N THR A 58 5.37 -16.53 1.50
CA THR A 58 4.69 -15.41 2.18
C THR A 58 4.73 -14.13 1.35
N SER A 59 5.80 -13.88 0.59
CA SER A 59 5.91 -12.76 -0.36
C SER A 59 5.04 -12.94 -1.61
N ALA A 60 4.57 -14.16 -1.87
CA ALA A 60 3.48 -14.42 -2.82
C ALA A 60 2.10 -13.94 -2.31
N TYR A 61 2.02 -13.30 -1.14
CA TYR A 61 0.85 -12.51 -0.74
C TYR A 61 0.78 -11.23 -1.58
N GLU A 62 0.26 -11.38 -2.80
CA GLU A 62 -0.38 -10.30 -3.54
C GLU A 62 -1.37 -9.62 -2.58
N PRO A 63 -1.40 -8.27 -2.46
CA PRO A 63 -2.41 -7.59 -1.65
C PRO A 63 -3.74 -8.22 -2.04
N PRO A 64 -4.59 -8.66 -1.09
CA PRO A 64 -5.80 -9.37 -1.44
C PRO A 64 -6.52 -8.44 -2.41
N VAL A 65 -6.74 -8.90 -3.64
CA VAL A 65 -7.21 -8.13 -4.81
C VAL A 65 -8.26 -7.07 -4.44
N GLN A 66 -9.04 -7.35 -3.41
CA GLN A 66 -9.90 -6.42 -2.66
C GLN A 66 -9.29 -5.06 -2.31
N VAL A 67 -8.05 -4.91 -1.81
CA VAL A 67 -7.50 -3.61 -1.38
C VAL A 67 -7.21 -2.71 -2.59
N ASP A 68 -6.62 -3.25 -3.65
CA ASP A 68 -6.40 -2.51 -4.89
C ASP A 68 -7.73 -2.21 -5.61
N LEU A 69 -8.68 -3.15 -5.59
CA LEU A 69 -10.04 -2.91 -6.08
C LEU A 69 -10.73 -1.80 -5.26
N LEU A 70 -10.65 -1.84 -3.93
CA LEU A 70 -11.20 -0.84 -3.02
C LEU A 70 -10.55 0.53 -3.25
N ALA A 71 -9.23 0.59 -3.47
CA ALA A 71 -8.55 1.83 -3.79
C ALA A 71 -9.02 2.42 -5.13
N ARG A 72 -9.26 1.55 -6.12
CA ARG A 72 -9.80 1.94 -7.43
C ARG A 72 -11.25 2.40 -7.33
N GLU A 73 -12.10 1.66 -6.62
CA GLU A 73 -13.49 2.02 -6.35
C GLU A 73 -13.60 3.34 -5.58
N LEU A 74 -12.79 3.53 -4.53
CA LEU A 74 -12.75 4.77 -3.77
C LEU A 74 -12.34 5.97 -4.64
N SER A 75 -11.42 5.75 -5.58
CA SER A 75 -10.99 6.80 -6.53
C SER A 75 -12.11 7.16 -7.50
N GLN A 76 -12.85 6.16 -8.01
CA GLN A 76 -14.01 6.37 -8.86
C GLN A 76 -15.15 7.10 -8.12
N GLU A 77 -15.45 6.68 -6.90
CA GLU A 77 -16.47 7.32 -6.05
C GLU A 77 -16.12 8.79 -5.76
N LYS A 78 -14.84 9.08 -5.46
CA LYS A 78 -14.38 10.48 -5.26
C LYS A 78 -14.58 11.34 -6.52
N LEU A 79 -14.29 10.79 -7.70
CA LEU A 79 -14.50 11.51 -8.95
C LEU A 79 -15.99 11.77 -9.22
N ALA A 80 -16.84 10.75 -9.03
CA ALA A 80 -18.28 10.87 -9.20
C ALA A 80 -18.90 11.91 -8.24
N ARG A 81 -18.45 11.94 -6.98
CA ARG A 81 -18.87 12.97 -6.02
C ARG A 81 -18.51 14.37 -6.44
N LYS A 82 -17.30 14.57 -6.96
CA LYS A 82 -16.87 15.89 -7.45
C LYS A 82 -17.75 16.37 -8.61
N GLN A 83 -18.05 15.48 -9.57
CA GLN A 83 -18.94 15.81 -10.68
C GLN A 83 -20.37 16.14 -10.21
N LEU A 84 -20.89 15.40 -9.22
CA LEU A 84 -22.21 15.67 -8.66
C LEU A 84 -22.26 17.02 -7.92
N GLU A 85 -21.19 17.37 -7.20
CA GLU A 85 -21.09 18.64 -6.49
C GLU A 85 -21.05 19.84 -7.48
N GLU A 86 -20.27 19.74 -8.55
CA GLU A 86 -20.23 20.74 -9.63
C GLU A 86 -21.60 20.90 -10.31
N LEU A 87 -22.30 19.80 -10.58
CA LEU A 87 -23.64 19.83 -11.15
C LEU A 87 -24.64 20.51 -10.22
N ASN A 88 -24.61 20.19 -8.92
CA ASN A 88 -25.50 20.80 -7.92
C ASN A 88 -25.25 22.31 -7.79
N GLN A 89 -24.00 22.75 -7.83
CA GLN A 89 -23.68 24.19 -7.83
C GLN A 89 -24.25 24.90 -9.06
N THR A 90 -24.11 24.27 -10.24
CA THR A 90 -24.64 24.81 -11.50
C THR A 90 -26.16 24.92 -11.46
N LEU A 91 -26.84 23.86 -11.02
CA LEU A 91 -28.30 23.85 -10.86
C LEU A 91 -28.77 24.92 -9.85
N GLY A 92 -28.06 25.09 -8.74
CA GLY A 92 -28.37 26.14 -7.76
C GLY A 92 -28.28 27.55 -8.35
N SER A 93 -27.26 27.80 -9.19
CA SER A 93 -27.12 29.07 -9.93
C SER A 93 -28.28 29.27 -10.92
N GLU A 94 -28.62 28.27 -11.73
CA GLU A 94 -29.70 28.38 -12.71
C GLU A 94 -31.07 28.57 -12.06
N LEU A 95 -31.37 27.85 -10.97
CA LEU A 95 -32.59 28.05 -10.19
C LEU A 95 -32.67 29.47 -9.62
N SER A 96 -31.56 30.02 -9.17
CA SER A 96 -31.49 31.40 -8.67
C SER A 96 -31.79 32.42 -9.78
N LYS A 97 -31.23 32.21 -10.99
CA LYS A 97 -31.52 33.05 -12.16
C LYS A 97 -33.00 32.99 -12.54
N ILE A 98 -33.57 31.80 -12.61
CA ILE A 98 -35.00 31.61 -12.94
C ILE A 98 -35.88 32.29 -11.89
N LYS A 99 -35.54 32.18 -10.60
CA LYS A 99 -36.28 32.84 -9.52
C LYS A 99 -36.26 34.37 -9.65
N LEU A 100 -35.11 34.95 -9.99
CA LEU A 100 -34.98 36.40 -10.23
C LEU A 100 -35.80 36.85 -11.46
N GLN A 101 -35.80 36.06 -12.53
CA GLN A 101 -36.61 36.34 -13.72
C GLN A 101 -38.11 36.30 -13.39
N LEU A 102 -38.57 35.30 -12.64
CA LEU A 102 -39.97 35.20 -12.20
C LEU A 102 -40.39 36.40 -11.34
N LEU A 103 -39.55 36.82 -10.38
CA LEU A 103 -39.84 38.00 -9.55
C LEU A 103 -39.93 39.29 -10.38
N THR A 104 -39.06 39.44 -11.38
CA THR A 104 -39.11 40.58 -12.31
C THR A 104 -40.41 40.60 -13.11
N LEU A 105 -40.84 39.44 -13.61
CA LEU A 105 -42.10 39.31 -14.35
C LEU A 105 -43.33 39.57 -13.47
N GLN A 106 -43.30 39.16 -12.20
CA GLN A 106 -44.39 39.39 -11.25
C GLN A 106 -44.46 40.85 -10.78
N GLY A 107 -43.32 41.51 -10.59
CA GLY A 107 -43.26 42.95 -10.25
C GLY A 107 -43.64 43.86 -11.41
N GLY A 108 -43.48 43.41 -12.66
CA GLY A 108 -43.84 44.16 -13.87
C GLY A 108 -45.33 44.18 -14.22
N GLN A 109 -46.19 43.40 -13.54
CA GLN A 109 -47.66 43.46 -13.74
C GLN A 109 -48.37 44.52 -12.88
N GLY A 110 -47.62 45.37 -12.17
CA GLY A 110 -48.15 46.52 -11.44
C GLY A 110 -47.71 47.85 -12.06
N SER A 111 -48.25 48.22 -13.22
CA SER A 111 -48.17 49.58 -13.76
C SER A 111 -49.39 49.87 -14.62
#